data_AF-A0A839IAQ0-F1
#
_entry.id   AF-A0A839IAQ0-F1
#
_cell.length_a   1.000
_cell.length_b   1.000
_cell.length_c   1.000
_cell.angle_alpha   90.00
_cell.angle_beta   90.00
_cell.angle_gamma   90.00
#
_symmetry.space_group_name_H-M   'P 1'
#
loop_
_entity.id
_entity.type
_entity.pdbx_description
1 polymer ?
#
loop_
_entity_poly.entity_id
_entity_poly.type
_entity_poly.pdbx_seq_one_letter_code
_entity_poly.pdbx_strand_id
1 'polypeptide(L)'
;MRKQMKPTESEELFLKYAYNRFYDLYEEIMSDNFWIKDDWYRFSKVSATFAVYSELLSYDPLKHVLEIMKTQRPPMEAEIGGQLFKFVRNLLAHFPFFECWDEVWINKPMANWQRSGLTIDRFLTKFSNSKPVKYRFWEPSSQKMTYISISFPSSYDETKIYLKDILTEKDGVKFSLIMMHNILNTQVESLDEKA
;
A
#
# COMPACT_ATOMS: atom_id res chain seq x y z
N MET A 1 22.36 13.39 19.77
CA MET A 1 23.27 12.38 19.18
C MET A 1 22.43 11.42 18.34
N ARG A 2 22.61 11.36 17.02
CA ARG A 2 21.92 10.37 16.18
C ARG A 2 22.62 9.02 16.37
N LYS A 3 21.94 8.06 17.00
CA LYS A 3 22.42 6.67 17.05
C LYS A 3 22.37 6.17 15.60
N GLN A 4 23.52 6.04 14.93
CA GLN A 4 23.61 5.28 13.68
C GLN A 4 23.19 3.85 14.03
N MET A 5 21.94 3.50 13.75
CA MET A 5 21.46 2.13 13.90
C MET A 5 21.89 1.37 12.65
N LYS A 6 23.15 0.91 12.64
CA LYS A 6 23.53 -0.14 11.70
C LYS A 6 22.63 -1.36 11.97
N PRO A 7 22.10 -2.03 10.93
CA PRO A 7 21.40 -3.29 11.12
C PRO A 7 22.28 -4.29 11.88
N THR A 8 21.65 -5.07 12.74
CA THR A 8 22.22 -6.34 13.23
C THR A 8 22.36 -7.33 12.07
N GLU A 9 23.15 -8.38 12.23
CA GLU A 9 23.31 -9.43 11.21
C GLU A 9 21.96 -10.06 10.80
N SER A 10 21.06 -10.30 11.76
CA SER A 10 19.72 -10.81 11.50
C SER A 10 18.87 -9.83 10.70
N GLU A 11 18.93 -8.54 11.04
CA GLU A 11 18.22 -7.48 10.30
C GLU A 11 18.78 -7.32 8.89
N GLU A 12 20.10 -7.33 8.73
CA GLU A 12 20.76 -7.25 7.42
C GLU A 12 20.34 -8.41 6.51
N LEU A 13 20.35 -9.64 7.05
CA LEU A 13 19.92 -10.82 6.32
C LEU A 13 18.44 -10.74 5.91
N PHE A 14 17.57 -10.36 6.85
CA PHE A 14 16.15 -10.16 6.56
C PHE A 14 15.93 -9.08 5.49
N LEU A 15 16.54 -7.91 5.67
CA LEU A 15 16.41 -6.78 4.75
C LEU A 15 16.87 -7.17 3.36
N LYS A 16 18.01 -7.85 3.21
CA LYS A 16 18.50 -8.34 1.91
C LYS A 16 17.42 -9.15 1.17
N TYR A 17 16.82 -10.14 1.82
CA TYR A 17 15.80 -10.97 1.17
C TYR A 17 14.47 -10.24 0.94
N ALA A 18 14.04 -9.43 1.90
CA ALA A 18 12.79 -8.68 1.79
C ALA A 18 12.86 -7.61 0.69
N TYR A 19 13.97 -6.90 0.57
CA TYR A 19 14.21 -5.92 -0.49
C TYR A 19 14.26 -6.58 -1.87
N ASN A 20 15.05 -7.65 -2.04
CA ASN A 20 15.10 -8.38 -3.30
C ASN A 20 13.72 -8.87 -3.71
N ARG A 21 12.98 -9.47 -2.76
CA ARG A 21 11.63 -9.95 -3.03
C ARG A 21 10.67 -8.83 -3.41
N PHE A 22 10.76 -7.67 -2.76
CA PHE A 22 9.95 -6.52 -3.10
C PHE A 22 10.25 -6.02 -4.52
N TYR A 23 11.52 -5.84 -4.87
CA TYR A 23 11.90 -5.33 -6.19
C TYR A 23 11.58 -6.32 -7.32
N ASP A 24 11.78 -7.62 -7.10
CA ASP A 24 11.37 -8.65 -8.07
C ASP A 24 9.86 -8.59 -8.36
N LEU A 25 9.04 -8.45 -7.31
CA LEU A 25 7.59 -8.32 -7.45
C LEU A 25 7.20 -6.99 -8.10
N TYR A 26 7.88 -5.91 -7.74
CA TYR A 26 7.65 -4.58 -8.31
C TYR A 26 7.87 -4.61 -9.83
N GLU A 27 9.02 -5.08 -10.29
CA GLU A 27 9.35 -5.15 -11.71
C GLU A 27 8.37 -6.04 -12.49
N GLU A 28 7.99 -7.18 -11.92
CA GLU A 28 7.01 -8.09 -12.52
C GLU A 28 5.65 -7.40 -12.69
N ILE A 29 5.10 -6.81 -11.62
CA ILE A 29 3.75 -6.22 -11.60
C ILE A 29 3.67 -4.95 -12.44
N MET A 30 4.75 -4.16 -12.48
CA MET A 30 4.80 -2.92 -13.27
C MET A 30 4.88 -3.18 -14.78
N SER A 31 5.22 -4.41 -15.20
CA SER A 31 5.20 -4.82 -16.60
C SER A 31 3.78 -4.88 -17.17
N ASP A 32 3.59 -4.44 -18.42
CA ASP A 32 2.29 -4.55 -19.10
C ASP A 32 1.83 -6.02 -19.27
N ASN A 33 2.77 -6.96 -19.36
CA ASN A 33 2.50 -8.40 -19.47
C ASN A 33 1.90 -9.02 -18.20
N PHE A 34 1.99 -8.34 -17.06
CA PHE A 34 1.35 -8.79 -15.83
C PHE A 34 -0.18 -8.71 -15.91
N TRP A 35 -0.70 -7.69 -16.59
CA TRP A 35 -2.14 -7.41 -16.64
C TRP A 35 -2.93 -8.34 -17.55
N ILE A 36 -2.25 -9.20 -18.31
CA ILE A 36 -2.85 -10.26 -19.12
C ILE A 36 -2.83 -11.63 -18.42
N LYS A 37 -2.23 -11.72 -17.21
CA LYS A 37 -2.25 -12.95 -16.40
C LYS A 37 -3.64 -13.15 -15.79
N ASP A 38 -3.92 -14.35 -15.32
CA ASP A 38 -5.18 -14.65 -14.64
C ASP A 38 -5.32 -13.90 -13.31
N ASP A 39 -6.56 -13.69 -12.87
CA ASP A 39 -6.88 -12.85 -11.72
C ASP A 39 -6.25 -13.36 -10.42
N TRP A 40 -6.23 -14.69 -10.23
CA TRP A 40 -5.62 -15.31 -9.04
C TRP A 40 -4.12 -15.09 -9.00
N TYR A 41 -3.43 -15.28 -10.14
CA TYR A 41 -2.01 -14.99 -10.25
C TYR A 41 -1.73 -13.53 -9.90
N ARG A 42 -2.47 -12.58 -10.50
CA ARG A 42 -2.28 -11.16 -10.21
C ARG A 42 -2.52 -10.85 -8.74
N PHE A 43 -3.63 -11.32 -8.18
CA PHE A 43 -4.00 -11.11 -6.79
C PHE A 43 -2.98 -11.70 -5.81
N SER A 44 -2.44 -12.89 -6.10
CA SER A 44 -1.42 -13.53 -5.26
C SER A 44 -0.12 -12.72 -5.22
N LYS A 45 0.32 -12.17 -6.36
CA LYS A 45 1.53 -11.34 -6.46
C LYS A 45 1.35 -9.98 -5.80
N VAL A 46 0.19 -9.36 -5.99
CA VAL A 46 -0.17 -8.12 -5.29
C VAL A 46 -0.19 -8.34 -3.78
N SER A 47 -0.89 -9.37 -3.30
CA SER A 47 -0.98 -9.69 -1.87
C SER A 47 0.39 -9.98 -1.26
N ALA A 48 1.25 -10.73 -1.96
CA ALA A 48 2.63 -10.96 -1.55
C ALA A 48 3.44 -9.65 -1.44
N THR A 49 3.24 -8.72 -2.36
CA THR A 49 3.92 -7.41 -2.34
C THR A 49 3.52 -6.60 -1.11
N PHE A 50 2.22 -6.52 -0.81
CA PHE A 50 1.73 -5.85 0.39
C PHE A 50 2.22 -6.52 1.69
N ALA A 51 2.32 -7.85 1.72
CA ALA A 51 2.84 -8.59 2.86
C ALA A 51 4.33 -8.29 3.09
N VAL A 52 5.17 -8.43 2.07
CA VAL A 52 6.61 -8.15 2.14
C VAL A 52 6.87 -6.70 2.55
N TYR A 53 6.15 -5.75 1.95
CA TYR A 53 6.28 -4.35 2.31
C TYR A 53 5.84 -4.09 3.76
N SER A 54 4.82 -4.78 4.27
CA SER A 54 4.41 -4.67 5.67
C SER A 54 5.52 -5.10 6.62
N GLU A 55 6.24 -6.17 6.30
CA GLU A 55 7.38 -6.63 7.09
C GLU A 55 8.56 -5.65 7.01
N LEU A 56 8.85 -5.09 5.83
CA LEU A 56 9.85 -4.02 5.69
C LEU A 56 9.51 -2.83 6.60
N LEU A 57 8.25 -2.39 6.64
CA LEU A 57 7.82 -1.30 7.52
C LEU A 57 7.96 -1.58 9.02
N SER A 58 8.17 -2.83 9.42
CA SER A 58 8.41 -3.16 10.83
C SER A 58 9.82 -2.74 11.28
N TYR A 59 10.76 -2.58 10.34
CA TYR A 59 12.13 -2.15 10.62
C TYR A 59 12.16 -0.70 11.12
N ASP A 60 12.68 -0.49 12.33
CA ASP A 60 12.59 0.81 13.01
C ASP A 60 13.20 1.99 12.22
N PRO A 61 14.37 1.86 11.57
CA PRO A 61 14.90 2.93 10.74
C PRO A 61 13.98 3.38 9.59
N LEU A 62 13.13 2.49 9.05
CA LEU A 62 12.13 2.86 8.05
C LEU A 62 11.05 3.78 8.63
N LYS A 63 10.72 3.63 9.92
CA LYS A 63 9.76 4.52 10.59
C LYS A 63 10.25 5.97 10.60
N HIS A 64 11.56 6.19 10.75
CA HIS A 64 12.14 7.54 10.69
C HIS A 64 12.05 8.16 9.31
N VAL A 65 12.32 7.39 8.24
CA VAL A 65 12.16 7.85 6.86
C VAL A 65 10.71 8.24 6.60
N LEU A 66 9.75 7.43 7.05
CA LEU A 66 8.32 7.73 6.91
C LEU A 66 7.92 9.04 7.61
N GLU A 67 8.43 9.32 8.81
CA GLU A 67 8.12 10.59 9.49
C GLU A 67 8.71 11.80 8.75
N ILE A 68 9.92 11.68 8.19
CA ILE A 68 10.52 12.75 7.37
C ILE A 68 9.67 12.97 6.10
N MET A 69 9.29 11.91 5.40
CA MET A 69 8.49 12.02 4.17
C MET A 69 7.11 12.62 4.40
N LYS A 70 6.48 12.40 5.56
CA LYS A 70 5.20 13.05 5.92
C LYS A 70 5.32 14.57 5.99
N THR A 71 6.49 15.11 6.35
CA THR A 71 6.71 16.55 6.41
C THR A 71 6.99 17.19 5.06
N GLN A 72 7.39 16.39 4.06
CA GLN A 72 7.77 16.86 2.73
C GLN A 72 6.66 16.70 1.68
N ARG A 73 5.71 15.79 1.88
CA ARG A 73 4.57 15.57 0.97
C ARG A 73 3.46 16.62 1.20
N PRO A 74 2.67 16.96 0.17
CA PRO A 74 1.50 17.80 0.37
C PRO A 74 0.54 17.14 1.38
N PRO A 75 -0.07 17.90 2.31
CA PRO A 75 -0.81 17.35 3.46
C PRO A 75 -1.91 16.35 3.08
N MET A 76 -2.61 16.61 1.98
CA MET A 76 -3.74 15.82 1.52
C MET A 76 -3.30 14.46 0.90
N GLU A 77 -2.10 14.40 0.31
CA GLU A 77 -1.47 13.19 -0.24
C GLU A 77 -0.90 12.29 0.83
N ALA A 78 -0.29 12.90 1.85
CA ALA A 78 0.15 12.17 3.03
C ALA A 78 -1.03 11.56 3.80
N GLU A 79 -2.14 12.28 3.92
CA GLU A 79 -3.28 11.85 4.76
C GLU A 79 -4.13 10.77 4.09
N ILE A 80 -4.60 10.99 2.86
CA ILE A 80 -5.50 10.02 2.17
C ILE A 80 -4.69 8.81 1.69
N GLY A 81 -3.54 9.02 1.05
CA GLY A 81 -2.71 7.93 0.53
C GLY A 81 -2.25 6.99 1.64
N GLY A 82 -1.81 7.53 2.77
CA GLY A 82 -1.38 6.71 3.92
C GLY A 82 -2.52 5.93 4.58
N GLN A 83 -3.72 6.50 4.66
CA GLN A 83 -4.89 5.82 5.25
C GLN A 83 -5.48 4.78 4.30
N LEU A 84 -5.59 5.09 3.01
CA LEU A 84 -6.03 4.16 1.97
C LEU A 84 -5.09 2.97 1.85
N PHE A 85 -3.78 3.22 1.84
CA PHE A 85 -2.78 2.16 1.82
C PHE A 85 -2.93 1.19 3.00
N LYS A 86 -3.07 1.73 4.22
CA LYS A 86 -3.29 0.93 5.42
C LYS A 86 -4.60 0.14 5.32
N PHE A 87 -5.66 0.75 4.80
CA PHE A 87 -6.93 0.09 4.56
C PHE A 87 -6.78 -1.12 3.62
N VAL A 88 -6.22 -0.93 2.42
CA VAL A 88 -5.98 -2.02 1.44
C VAL A 88 -5.13 -3.13 2.05
N ARG A 89 -4.00 -2.78 2.67
CA ARG A 89 -3.12 -3.75 3.33
C ARG A 89 -3.86 -4.58 4.39
N ASN A 90 -4.68 -3.94 5.22
CA ASN A 90 -5.43 -4.64 6.26
C ASN A 90 -6.53 -5.53 5.67
N LEU A 91 -7.16 -5.13 4.55
CA LEU A 91 -8.11 -6.00 3.85
C LEU A 91 -7.42 -7.28 3.38
N LEU A 92 -6.31 -7.16 2.65
CA LEU A 92 -5.60 -8.30 2.10
C LEU A 92 -5.00 -9.20 3.19
N ALA A 93 -4.51 -8.62 4.30
CA ALA A 93 -3.86 -9.38 5.36
C ALA A 93 -4.83 -10.09 6.33
N HIS A 94 -6.01 -9.51 6.57
CA HIS A 94 -6.93 -10.02 7.61
C HIS A 94 -8.15 -10.75 7.06
N PHE A 95 -8.35 -10.76 5.74
CA PHE A 95 -9.44 -11.46 5.08
C PHE A 95 -8.90 -12.38 3.96
N PRO A 96 -8.15 -13.44 4.31
CA PRO A 96 -7.43 -14.30 3.36
C PRO A 96 -8.33 -15.35 2.69
N PHE A 97 -9.55 -14.96 2.32
CA PHE A 97 -10.54 -15.84 1.69
C PHE A 97 -11.03 -15.30 0.34
N PHE A 98 -10.41 -14.23 -0.16
CA PHE A 98 -10.61 -13.71 -1.50
C PHE A 98 -9.50 -14.20 -2.43
N GLU A 99 -9.82 -14.34 -3.71
CA GLU A 99 -8.89 -14.83 -4.72
C GLU A 99 -8.66 -13.82 -5.86
N CYS A 100 -9.46 -12.76 -5.95
CA CYS A 100 -9.25 -11.67 -6.89
C CYS A 100 -9.62 -10.31 -6.28
N TRP A 101 -9.01 -9.24 -6.81
CA TRP A 101 -9.21 -7.87 -6.32
C TRP A 101 -10.68 -7.44 -6.36
N ASP A 102 -11.36 -7.84 -7.43
CA ASP A 102 -12.73 -7.42 -7.75
C ASP A 102 -13.81 -8.07 -6.88
N GLU A 103 -13.45 -9.12 -6.16
CA GLU A 103 -14.29 -9.82 -5.19
C GLU A 103 -14.01 -9.38 -3.75
N VAL A 104 -12.92 -8.64 -3.49
CA VAL A 104 -12.63 -8.17 -2.13
C VAL A 104 -13.74 -7.21 -1.70
N TRP A 105 -14.49 -7.60 -0.68
CA TRP A 105 -15.53 -6.76 -0.08
C TRP A 105 -15.46 -6.79 1.44
N ILE A 106 -16.05 -5.77 2.04
CA ILE A 106 -16.21 -5.66 3.49
C ILE A 106 -17.55 -5.00 3.82
N ASN A 107 -18.07 -5.23 5.02
CA ASN A 107 -19.19 -4.48 5.57
C ASN A 107 -18.91 -4.17 7.05
N LYS A 108 -19.77 -3.40 7.71
CA LYS A 108 -19.55 -2.98 9.10
C LYS A 108 -19.45 -4.14 10.10
N PRO A 109 -20.31 -5.18 10.06
CA PRO A 109 -20.13 -6.35 10.91
C PRO A 109 -18.78 -7.04 10.70
N MET A 110 -18.39 -7.30 9.45
CA MET A 110 -17.15 -8.00 9.13
C MET A 110 -15.91 -7.17 9.46
N ALA A 111 -15.93 -5.86 9.24
CA ALA A 111 -14.83 -4.97 9.63
C ALA A 111 -14.59 -4.93 11.15
N ASN A 112 -15.63 -5.25 11.94
CA ASN A 112 -15.64 -5.18 13.39
C ASN A 112 -15.70 -6.56 14.07
N TRP A 113 -15.45 -7.66 13.33
CA TRP A 113 -15.59 -9.03 13.83
C TRP A 113 -14.81 -9.31 15.12
N GLN A 114 -13.63 -8.70 15.25
CA GLN A 114 -12.79 -8.81 16.45
C GLN A 114 -13.14 -7.73 17.49
N ARG A 115 -13.13 -6.46 17.07
CA ARG A 115 -13.52 -5.28 17.87
C ARG A 115 -13.72 -4.06 16.97
N SER A 116 -14.45 -3.07 17.48
CA SER A 116 -14.65 -1.79 16.79
C SER A 116 -13.44 -0.86 16.84
N GLY A 117 -13.38 0.11 15.92
CA GLY A 117 -12.34 1.14 15.88
C GLY A 117 -10.99 0.68 15.32
N LEU A 118 -10.93 -0.49 14.67
CA LEU A 118 -9.73 -0.96 13.97
C LEU A 118 -9.48 -0.18 12.66
N THR A 119 -8.39 -0.49 11.96
CA THR A 119 -7.95 0.27 10.77
C THR A 119 -9.03 0.42 9.70
N ILE A 120 -9.71 -0.68 9.36
CA ILE A 120 -10.74 -0.70 8.33
C ILE A 120 -11.97 0.09 8.78
N ASP A 121 -12.43 -0.15 10.00
CA ASP A 121 -13.57 0.54 10.60
C ASP A 121 -13.34 2.06 10.68
N ARG A 122 -12.15 2.49 11.11
CA ARG A 122 -11.78 3.92 11.15
C ARG A 122 -11.73 4.55 9.77
N PHE A 123 -11.19 3.84 8.78
CA PHE A 123 -11.12 4.35 7.40
C PHE A 123 -12.53 4.57 6.83
N LEU A 124 -13.38 3.55 6.91
CA LEU A 124 -14.73 3.63 6.37
C LEU A 124 -15.61 4.61 7.14
N THR A 125 -15.48 4.68 8.47
CA THR A 125 -16.19 5.69 9.28
C THR A 125 -15.80 7.12 8.89
N LYS A 126 -14.52 7.36 8.59
CA LYS A 126 -14.02 8.70 8.26
C LYS A 126 -14.40 9.14 6.84
N PHE A 127 -14.29 8.23 5.86
CA PHE A 127 -14.38 8.61 4.44
C PHE A 127 -15.70 8.26 3.77
N SER A 128 -16.59 7.49 4.39
CA SER A 128 -17.93 7.27 3.82
C SER A 128 -18.63 8.60 3.59
N ASN A 129 -19.33 8.72 2.46
CA ASN A 129 -19.98 9.93 1.97
C ASN A 129 -19.02 11.10 1.64
N SER A 130 -17.71 10.85 1.57
CA SER A 130 -16.74 11.84 1.08
C SER A 130 -16.77 11.93 -0.45
N LYS A 131 -16.42 13.11 -0.98
CA LYS A 131 -16.28 13.30 -2.43
C LYS A 131 -15.12 12.46 -2.96
N PRO A 132 -15.23 11.89 -4.18
CA PRO A 132 -14.12 11.22 -4.82
C PRO A 132 -12.90 12.14 -4.93
N VAL A 133 -11.71 11.57 -4.76
CA VAL A 133 -10.45 12.30 -4.84
C VAL A 133 -9.69 11.82 -6.06
N LYS A 134 -9.28 12.79 -6.89
CA LYS A 134 -8.46 12.52 -8.07
C LYS A 134 -6.99 12.76 -7.73
N TYR A 135 -6.18 11.75 -8.01
CA TYR A 135 -4.73 11.80 -7.91
C TYR A 135 -4.10 11.82 -9.28
N ARG A 136 -2.93 12.45 -9.37
CA ARG A 136 -2.05 12.33 -10.53
C ARG A 136 -0.62 12.15 -10.05
N PHE A 137 0.13 11.27 -10.67
CA PHE A 137 1.56 11.17 -10.45
C PHE A 137 2.26 10.88 -11.77
N TRP A 138 3.53 11.28 -11.80
CA TRP A 138 4.42 10.97 -12.91
C TRP A 138 4.93 9.54 -12.76
N GLU A 139 4.76 8.71 -13.78
CA GLU A 139 5.33 7.37 -13.85
C GLU A 139 6.64 7.48 -14.67
N PRO A 140 7.83 7.43 -14.03
CA PRO A 140 9.10 7.69 -14.71
C PRO A 140 9.41 6.69 -15.82
N SER A 141 9.02 5.42 -15.63
CA SER A 141 9.25 4.32 -16.57
C SER A 141 8.46 4.47 -17.87
N SER A 142 7.23 5.00 -17.80
CA SER A 142 6.37 5.20 -18.97
C SER A 142 6.38 6.63 -19.51
N GLN A 143 7.06 7.55 -18.82
CA GLN A 143 7.11 8.99 -19.08
C GLN A 143 5.72 9.61 -19.27
N LYS A 144 4.74 9.18 -18.48
CA LYS A 144 3.34 9.62 -18.58
C LYS A 144 2.79 10.03 -17.23
N MET A 145 1.80 10.92 -17.29
CA MET A 145 0.95 11.25 -16.15
C MET A 145 -0.11 10.16 -16.01
N THR A 146 -0.11 9.48 -14.87
CA THR A 146 -1.16 8.53 -14.52
C THR A 146 -2.17 9.22 -13.63
N TYR A 147 -3.45 9.04 -13.94
CA TYR A 147 -4.57 9.62 -13.21
C TYR A 147 -5.32 8.53 -12.48
N ILE A 148 -5.58 8.74 -11.20
CA ILE A 148 -6.31 7.80 -10.35
C ILE A 148 -7.51 8.49 -9.76
N SER A 149 -8.63 7.78 -9.69
CA SER A 149 -9.80 8.22 -8.95
C SER A 149 -10.01 7.29 -7.77
N ILE A 150 -9.97 7.84 -6.56
CA ILE A 150 -10.36 7.15 -5.33
C ILE A 150 -11.80 7.56 -5.03
N SER A 151 -12.69 6.61 -5.03
CA SER A 151 -14.10 6.80 -4.68
C SER A 151 -14.36 6.30 -3.27
N PHE A 152 -15.44 6.77 -2.65
CA PHE A 152 -15.81 6.35 -1.30
C PHE A 152 -17.28 5.91 -1.29
N PRO A 153 -17.63 4.91 -0.44
CA PRO A 153 -19.00 4.42 -0.37
C PRO A 153 -19.93 5.51 0.18
N SER A 154 -21.20 5.49 -0.24
CA SER A 154 -22.21 6.43 0.26
C SER A 154 -22.58 6.20 1.72
N SER A 155 -22.52 4.94 2.16
CA SER A 155 -22.80 4.53 3.54
C SER A 155 -21.82 3.44 4.00
N TYR A 156 -21.72 3.28 5.31
CA TYR A 156 -20.97 2.21 5.95
C TYR A 156 -21.85 1.53 7.01
N ASP A 157 -22.55 0.50 6.54
CA ASP A 157 -23.57 -0.27 7.26
C ASP A 157 -23.40 -1.78 6.95
N GLU A 158 -24.48 -2.54 6.87
CA GLU A 158 -24.45 -3.98 6.59
C GLU A 158 -24.24 -4.33 5.10
N THR A 159 -24.36 -3.34 4.21
CA THR A 159 -24.15 -3.51 2.76
C THR A 159 -22.68 -3.78 2.43
N LYS A 160 -22.47 -4.57 1.36
CA LYS A 160 -21.12 -4.88 0.87
C LYS A 160 -20.51 -3.66 0.20
N ILE A 161 -19.32 -3.30 0.64
CA ILE A 161 -18.45 -2.29 0.02
C ILE A 161 -17.33 -3.05 -0.67
N TYR A 162 -17.28 -2.98 -2.01
CA TYR A 162 -16.22 -3.64 -2.78
C TYR A 162 -14.99 -2.74 -2.91
N LEU A 163 -13.80 -3.36 -2.87
CA LEU A 163 -12.53 -2.67 -3.05
C LEU A 163 -12.43 -2.03 -4.44
N LYS A 164 -12.87 -2.74 -5.49
CA LYS A 164 -12.87 -2.22 -6.87
C LYS A 164 -13.67 -0.93 -7.06
N ASP A 165 -14.72 -0.73 -6.25
CA ASP A 165 -15.58 0.45 -6.33
C ASP A 165 -14.90 1.66 -5.65
N ILE A 166 -13.99 1.42 -4.72
CA ILE A 166 -13.13 2.44 -4.09
C ILE A 166 -11.95 2.75 -5.01
N LEU A 167 -11.31 1.71 -5.56
CA LEU A 167 -10.08 1.78 -6.33
C LEU A 167 -9.95 0.54 -7.22
N THR A 168 -9.84 0.75 -8.54
CA THR A 168 -9.66 -0.35 -9.51
C THR A 168 -8.37 -1.12 -9.22
N GLU A 169 -8.32 -2.40 -9.61
CA GLU A 169 -7.12 -3.24 -9.40
C GLU A 169 -5.87 -2.56 -9.96
N LYS A 170 -5.90 -2.20 -11.24
CA LYS A 170 -4.73 -1.66 -11.94
C LYS A 170 -4.25 -0.35 -11.33
N ASP A 171 -5.16 0.58 -11.08
CA ASP A 171 -4.79 1.88 -10.51
C ASP A 171 -4.31 1.72 -9.08
N GLY A 172 -5.00 0.92 -8.26
CA GLY A 172 -4.68 0.74 -6.86
C GLY A 172 -3.36 0.04 -6.62
N VAL A 173 -3.07 -0.98 -7.41
CA VAL A 173 -1.81 -1.71 -7.38
C VAL A 173 -0.67 -0.79 -7.83
N LYS A 174 -0.76 -0.19 -9.03
CA LYS A 174 0.30 0.71 -9.53
C LYS A 174 0.59 1.86 -8.58
N PHE A 175 -0.46 2.51 -8.07
CA PHE A 175 -0.31 3.59 -7.08
C PHE A 175 0.45 3.14 -5.85
N SER A 176 0.02 2.01 -5.28
CA SER A 176 0.61 1.49 -4.05
C SER A 176 2.07 1.14 -4.27
N LEU A 177 2.40 0.42 -5.35
CA LEU A 177 3.75 -0.01 -5.68
C LEU A 177 4.70 1.17 -5.92
N ILE A 178 4.28 2.19 -6.68
CA ILE A 178 5.12 3.39 -6.91
C ILE A 178 5.40 4.11 -5.60
N MET A 179 4.39 4.24 -4.74
CA MET A 179 4.55 4.89 -3.44
C MET A 179 5.46 4.09 -2.50
N MET A 180 5.28 2.77 -2.45
CA MET A 180 6.14 1.85 -1.69
C MET A 180 7.60 1.92 -2.18
N HIS A 181 7.81 1.83 -3.49
CA HIS A 181 9.13 1.90 -4.13
C HIS A 181 9.85 3.21 -3.81
N ASN A 182 9.16 4.35 -3.92
CA ASN A 182 9.75 5.65 -3.59
C ASN A 182 10.17 5.73 -2.11
N ILE A 183 9.38 5.17 -1.19
CA ILE A 183 9.73 5.14 0.24
C ILE A 183 10.99 4.31 0.48
N LEU A 184 11.08 3.15 -0.18
CA LEU A 184 12.22 2.24 -0.06
C LEU A 184 13.50 2.82 -0.67
N ASN A 185 13.43 3.44 -1.86
CA ASN A 185 14.59 4.08 -2.48
C ASN A 185 15.15 5.23 -1.65
N THR A 186 14.29 6.09 -1.07
CA THR A 186 14.74 7.16 -0.17
C THR A 186 15.49 6.59 1.04
N GLN A 187 15.15 5.38 1.51
CA GLN A 187 15.94 4.75 2.57
C GLN A 187 17.35 4.38 2.07
N VAL A 188 17.46 3.72 0.92
CA VAL A 188 18.74 3.27 0.34
C VAL A 188 19.67 4.47 0.11
N GLU A 189 19.19 5.53 -0.54
CA GLU A 189 19.97 6.75 -0.78
C GLU A 189 20.43 7.40 0.54
N SER A 190 19.57 7.42 1.57
CA SER A 190 19.93 7.98 2.88
C SER A 190 20.96 7.16 3.67
N LEU A 191 21.19 5.89 3.28
CA LEU A 191 22.24 5.02 3.82
C LEU A 191 23.55 5.25 3.07
N ASP A 192 23.50 5.38 1.74
CA ASP A 192 24.67 5.62 0.89
C ASP A 192 25.31 7.00 1.14
N GLU A 193 24.51 8.05 1.39
CA GLU A 193 25.05 9.37 1.76
C GLU A 193 25.72 9.41 3.15
N LYS A 194 25.60 8.35 3.96
CA LYS A 194 26.17 8.24 5.30
C LYS A 194 27.25 7.15 5.44
N ALA A 195 27.60 6.47 4.36
CA ALA A 195 28.68 5.48 4.27
C ALA A 195 30.00 6.14 3.85
#